data_AF-A0A9D1VXB5-F1
#
_entry.id   AF-A0A9D1VXB5-F1
#
_cell.length_a   1.000
_cell.length_b   1.000
_cell.length_c   1.000
_cell.angle_alpha   90.00
_cell.angle_beta   90.00
_cell.angle_gamma   90.00
#
_symmetry.space_group_name_H-M   'P 1'
#
loop_
_entity.id
_entity.type
_entity.pdbx_description
1 polymer ?
#
loop_
_entity_poly.entity_id
_entity_poly.type
_entity_poly.pdbx_seq_one_letter_code
_entity_poly.pdbx_strand_id
1 'polypeptide(L)'
;MEELLSRLKIRLPDTQLTDAQLTEYLTTMSDRLCLRLGADTLPPLFNSICVDATVKMVRRTYYEGITSEAVANISTSFVDDILAEYAGEIDDWKNGQAASGNSKKVVTFL
;
A
#
# COMPACT_ATOMS: atom_id res chain seq x y z
N MET A 1 7.10 11.29 -2.18
CA MET A 1 7.59 10.00 -1.62
C MET A 1 8.45 10.22 -0.37
N GLU A 2 9.21 11.32 -0.28
CA GLU A 2 10.00 11.69 0.91
C GLU A 2 9.16 11.83 2.20
N GLU A 3 7.92 12.33 2.10
CA GLU A 3 7.02 12.43 3.25
C GLU A 3 6.61 11.04 3.80
N LEU A 4 6.33 10.08 2.92
CA LEU A 4 6.01 8.71 3.30
C LEU A 4 7.21 8.03 3.97
N LEU A 5 8.40 8.27 3.44
CA LEU A 5 9.65 7.75 3.98
C LEU A 5 9.95 8.31 5.37
N SER A 6 9.72 9.61 5.59
CA SER A 6 9.86 10.23 6.91
C SER A 6 8.89 9.62 7.93
N ARG A 7 7.62 9.43 7.55
CA ARG A 7 6.62 8.75 8.39
C ARG A 7 6.99 7.30 8.67
N LEU A 8 7.55 6.61 7.68
CA LEU A 8 8.03 5.24 7.81
C LEU A 8 9.16 5.16 8.84
N LYS A 9 10.21 5.97 8.71
CA LYS A 9 11.35 6.02 9.64
C LYS A 9 10.92 6.29 11.08
N ILE A 10 9.91 7.14 11.30
CA ILE A 10 9.34 7.39 12.64
C ILE A 10 8.72 6.11 13.25
N ARG A 11 8.05 5.29 12.45
CA ARG A 11 7.41 4.03 12.91
C ARG A 11 8.38 2.84 13.00
N LEU A 12 9.55 3.00 12.40
CA LEU A 12 10.59 1.99 12.22
C LEU A 12 11.97 2.55 12.64
N PRO A 13 12.14 3.00 13.90
CA PRO A 13 13.37 3.67 14.34
C PRO A 13 14.59 2.73 14.39
N ASP A 14 14.39 1.43 14.62
CA ASP A 14 15.45 0.41 14.80
C ASP A 14 15.77 -0.39 13.53
N THR A 15 15.46 0.16 12.36
CA THR A 15 15.54 -0.61 11.11
C THR A 15 16.93 -0.53 10.51
N GLN A 16 17.52 -1.69 10.21
CA GLN A 16 18.82 -1.78 9.54
C GLN A 16 18.76 -1.51 8.01
N LEU A 17 17.60 -1.09 7.50
CA LEU A 17 17.36 -0.81 6.09
C LEU A 17 17.84 0.59 5.70
N THR A 18 18.48 0.68 4.53
CA THR A 18 18.89 1.97 3.96
C THR A 18 17.67 2.73 3.41
N ASP A 19 17.70 4.06 3.41
CA ASP A 19 16.67 4.91 2.80
C ASP A 19 16.30 4.50 1.36
N ALA A 20 17.27 4.05 0.57
CA ALA A 20 17.04 3.52 -0.78
C ALA A 20 16.15 2.27 -0.78
N GLN A 21 16.38 1.33 0.13
CA GLN A 21 15.59 0.10 0.25
C GLN A 21 14.18 0.39 0.78
N LEU A 22 14.06 1.30 1.75
CA LEU A 22 12.77 1.76 2.25
C LEU A 22 11.94 2.43 1.15
N THR A 23 12.60 3.21 0.28
CA THR A 23 11.96 3.83 -0.88
C THR A 23 11.48 2.78 -1.88
N GLU A 24 12.30 1.76 -2.15
CA GLU A 24 11.93 0.66 -3.04
C GLU A 24 10.72 -0.09 -2.51
N TYR A 25 10.69 -0.44 -1.22
CA TYR A 25 9.54 -1.09 -0.59
C TYR A 25 8.27 -0.24 -0.63
N LEU A 26 8.37 1.06 -0.36
CA LEU A 26 7.23 1.98 -0.51
C LEU A 26 6.73 2.03 -1.96
N THR A 27 7.65 2.02 -2.92
CA THR A 27 7.31 2.05 -4.35
C THR A 27 6.61 0.77 -4.76
N THR A 28 7.15 -0.39 -4.39
CA THR A 28 6.56 -1.71 -4.65
C THR A 28 5.19 -1.84 -3.98
N MET A 29 5.04 -1.42 -2.73
CA MET A 29 3.74 -1.38 -2.05
C MET A 29 2.75 -0.47 -2.75
N SER A 30 3.18 0.73 -3.13
CA SER A 30 2.35 1.69 -3.85
C SER A 30 1.89 1.15 -5.21
N ASP A 31 2.78 0.54 -5.99
CA ASP A 31 2.46 -0.05 -7.30
C ASP A 31 1.39 -1.14 -7.17
N ARG A 32 1.55 -2.04 -6.20
CA ARG A 32 0.58 -3.11 -5.92
C ARG A 32 -0.77 -2.56 -5.46
N LEU A 33 -0.75 -1.52 -4.63
CA LEU A 33 -1.97 -0.85 -4.18
C LEU A 33 -2.68 -0.15 -5.35
N CYS A 34 -1.94 0.54 -6.22
CA CYS A 34 -2.46 1.15 -7.44
C CYS A 34 -3.09 0.11 -8.37
N LEU A 35 -2.43 -1.05 -8.57
CA LEU A 35 -2.97 -2.17 -9.35
C LEU A 35 -4.29 -2.70 -8.78
N ARG A 36 -4.40 -2.81 -7.45
CA ARG A 36 -5.64 -3.27 -6.78
C ARG A 36 -6.75 -2.24 -6.84
N LEU A 37 -6.42 -0.97 -6.66
CA LEU A 37 -7.37 0.14 -6.79
C LEU A 37 -7.81 0.33 -8.25
N GLY A 38 -6.96 -0.05 -9.22
CA GLY A 38 -7.18 0.29 -10.62
C GLY A 38 -7.00 1.79 -10.86
N ALA A 39 -6.08 2.43 -10.13
CA ALA A 39 -5.78 3.85 -10.23
C ALA A 39 -4.35 4.05 -10.72
N ASP A 40 -4.15 5.00 -11.64
CA ASP A 40 -2.80 5.35 -12.13
C ASP A 40 -1.92 5.98 -11.04
N THR A 41 -2.54 6.58 -10.02
CA THR A 41 -1.85 7.25 -8.92
C THR A 41 -2.45 6.89 -7.57
N LEU A 42 -1.59 6.64 -6.58
CA LEU A 42 -2.01 6.33 -5.21
C LEU A 42 -2.74 7.53 -4.59
N PRO A 43 -4.01 7.37 -4.16
CA PRO A 43 -4.73 8.46 -3.51
C PRO A 43 -4.11 8.82 -2.15
N PRO A 44 -4.21 10.09 -1.70
CA PRO A 44 -3.67 10.52 -0.41
C PRO A 44 -4.24 9.75 0.79
N LEU A 45 -5.47 9.24 0.67
CA LEU A 45 -6.10 8.38 1.68
C LEU A 45 -5.31 7.07 1.87
N PHE A 46 -4.80 6.50 0.79
CA PHE A 46 -4.02 5.26 0.80
C PHE A 46 -2.54 5.48 1.13
N ASN A 47 -2.05 6.73 1.19
CA ASN A 47 -0.68 7.00 1.63
C ASN A 47 -0.41 6.47 3.04
N SER A 48 -1.36 6.63 3.96
CA SER A 48 -1.20 6.12 5.32
C SER A 48 -1.24 4.59 5.37
N ILE A 49 -2.09 3.96 4.55
CA ILE A 49 -2.19 2.51 4.41
C ILE A 49 -0.92 1.93 3.80
N CYS A 50 -0.39 2.55 2.74
CA CYS A 50 0.85 2.16 2.10
C CYS A 50 2.02 2.19 3.08
N VAL A 51 2.14 3.24 3.90
CA VAL A 51 3.17 3.32 4.94
C VAL A 51 2.96 2.22 5.99
N ASP A 52 1.73 2.01 6.47
CA ASP A 52 1.43 1.02 7.51
C ASP A 52 1.68 -0.42 7.01
N ALA A 53 1.25 -0.74 5.80
CA ALA A 53 1.51 -2.01 5.12
C ALA A 53 3.01 -2.25 4.94
N THR A 54 3.77 -1.21 4.57
CA THR A 54 5.24 -1.29 4.47
C THR A 54 5.88 -1.55 5.83
N VAL A 55 5.40 -0.88 6.90
CA VAL A 55 5.86 -1.16 8.27
C VAL A 55 5.59 -2.60 8.67
N LYS A 56 4.37 -3.11 8.42
CA LYS A 56 4.02 -4.50 8.70
C LYS A 56 4.88 -5.48 7.91
N MET A 57 5.15 -5.19 6.64
CA MET A 57 6.02 -5.98 5.78
C MET A 57 7.41 -6.12 6.39
N VAL A 58 8.05 -4.98 6.70
CA VAL A 58 9.37 -4.96 7.33
C VAL A 58 9.34 -5.67 8.69
N ARG A 59 8.32 -5.41 9.53
CA ARG A 59 8.22 -6.08 10.83
C ARG A 59 8.08 -7.60 10.68
N ARG A 60 7.23 -8.11 9.80
CA ARG A 60 7.09 -9.56 9.58
C ARG A 60 8.38 -10.17 9.02
N THR A 61 9.03 -9.52 8.04
CA THR A 61 10.29 -10.01 7.48
C THR A 61 11.38 -10.16 8.56
N TYR A 62 11.47 -9.20 9.49
CA TYR A 62 12.52 -9.22 10.52
C TYR A 62 12.15 -9.98 11.80
N TYR A 63 10.87 -9.99 12.22
CA TYR A 63 10.42 -10.67 13.46
C TYR A 63 10.01 -12.12 13.24
N GLU A 64 9.45 -12.50 12.09
CA GLU A 64 9.12 -13.91 11.81
C GLU A 64 10.33 -14.72 11.34
N GLY A 65 11.53 -14.14 11.37
CA GLY A 65 12.77 -14.85 11.07
C GLY A 65 12.85 -15.33 9.63
N ILE A 66 12.20 -14.63 8.69
CA ILE A 66 12.44 -14.83 7.26
C ILE A 66 13.92 -14.49 7.06
N THR A 67 14.71 -15.54 6.89
CA THR A 67 16.16 -15.53 6.98
C THR A 67 16.72 -14.39 6.12
N SER A 68 17.60 -13.58 6.71
CA SER A 68 18.11 -12.30 6.19
C SER A 68 18.79 -12.35 4.81
N GLU A 69 18.78 -13.49 4.12
CA GLU A 69 19.29 -13.67 2.76
C GLU A 69 18.29 -13.23 1.67
N ALA A 70 17.03 -12.95 2.00
CA ALA A 70 15.95 -12.74 1.02
C ALA A 70 15.37 -11.32 0.96
N VAL A 71 16.13 -10.27 1.33
CA VAL A 71 15.73 -8.87 1.04
C VAL A 71 15.46 -8.65 -0.46
N ALA A 72 16.10 -9.43 -1.33
CA ALA A 72 15.88 -9.42 -2.77
C ALA A 72 14.65 -10.23 -3.25
N ASN A 73 13.99 -11.00 -2.37
CA ASN A 73 12.99 -11.99 -2.77
C ASN A 73 11.70 -11.86 -1.97
N ILE A 74 11.28 -10.63 -1.65
CA ILE A 74 9.92 -10.37 -1.15
C ILE A 74 8.95 -10.92 -2.18
N SER A 75 8.34 -12.05 -1.84
CA SER A 75 7.43 -12.73 -2.74
C SER A 75 6.17 -11.90 -2.91
N THR A 76 5.64 -11.83 -4.13
CA THR A 76 4.41 -11.08 -4.41
C THR A 76 3.25 -11.53 -3.55
N SER A 77 3.19 -12.82 -3.20
CA SER A 77 2.18 -13.39 -2.30
C SER A 77 2.25 -12.82 -0.88
N PHE A 78 3.43 -12.49 -0.37
CA PHE A 78 3.59 -11.90 0.95
C PHE A 78 3.03 -10.47 1.02
N VAL A 79 3.30 -9.69 -0.04
CA VAL A 79 2.70 -8.36 -0.19
C VAL A 79 1.19 -8.48 -0.35
N ASP A 80 0.73 -9.48 -1.10
CA ASP A 80 -0.69 -9.75 -1.33
C ASP A 80 -1.43 -10.08 -0.02
N ASP A 81 -0.85 -10.91 0.85
CA ASP A 81 -1.40 -11.26 2.17
C ASP A 81 -1.53 -10.03 3.08
N ILE A 82 -0.54 -9.13 3.06
CA ILE A 82 -0.60 -7.88 3.85
C ILE A 82 -1.70 -6.95 3.29
N LEU A 83 -1.75 -6.81 1.96
CA LEU A 83 -2.78 -5.99 1.30
C LEU A 83 -4.18 -6.59 1.40
N ALA A 84 -4.30 -7.90 1.60
CA ALA A 84 -5.58 -8.57 1.81
C ALA A 84 -6.26 -8.11 3.11
N GLU A 85 -5.51 -7.71 4.15
CA GLU A 85 -6.09 -7.12 5.37
C GLU A 85 -6.80 -5.79 5.08
N TYR A 86 -6.33 -5.03 4.07
CA TYR A 86 -6.91 -3.76 3.64
C TYR A 86 -7.88 -3.93 2.46
N ALA A 87 -8.21 -5.17 2.07
CA ALA A 87 -9.10 -5.45 0.95
C ALA A 87 -10.48 -4.80 1.13
N GLY A 88 -11.00 -4.73 2.37
CA GLY A 88 -12.26 -4.05 2.66
C GLY A 88 -12.24 -2.56 2.28
N GLU A 89 -11.19 -1.84 2.66
CA GLU A 89 -11.03 -0.41 2.33
C GLU A 89 -10.85 -0.19 0.83
N ILE A 90 -10.15 -1.12 0.16
CA ILE A 90 -9.97 -1.10 -1.31
C ILE A 90 -11.31 -1.33 -2.01
N ASP A 91 -12.10 -2.31 -1.57
CA ASP A 91 -13.43 -2.59 -2.12
C ASP A 91 -14.41 -1.44 -1.85
N ASP A 92 -14.42 -0.87 -0.66
CA ASP A 92 -15.22 0.32 -0.33
C ASP A 92 -14.85 1.51 -1.22
N TRP A 93 -13.56 1.74 -1.47
CA TRP A 93 -13.11 2.79 -2.39
C TRP A 93 -13.55 2.52 -3.83
N LYS A 94 -13.42 1.28 -4.31
CA LYS A 94 -13.88 0.88 -5.64
C LYS A 94 -15.39 1.03 -5.79
N ASN A 95 -16.16 0.65 -4.77
CA ASN A 95 -17.61 0.84 -4.71
C ASN A 95 -17.96 2.33 -4.67
N GLY A 96 -17.21 3.14 -3.93
CA GLY A 96 -17.35 4.60 -3.90
C GLY A 96 -17.09 5.25 -5.26
N GLN A 97 -16.06 4.81 -5.98
CA GLN A 97 -15.77 5.23 -7.36
C GLN A 97 -16.90 4.83 -8.33
N ALA A 98 -17.42 3.60 -8.22
CA ALA A 98 -18.56 3.15 -9.03
C ALA A 98 -19.84 3.95 -8.73
N ALA A 99 -20.10 4.25 -7.46
CA ALA A 99 -21.24 5.07 -7.04
C ALA A 99 -21.11 6.53 -7.49
N SER A 100 -19.90 7.10 -7.44
CA SER A 100 -19.61 8.45 -7.94
C SER A 100 -19.73 8.53 -9.47
N GLY A 101 -19.21 7.53 -10.19
CA GLY A 101 -19.31 7.45 -11.66
C GLY A 101 -20.75 7.25 -12.19
N ASN A 102 -21.65 6.69 -11.38
CA ASN A 102 -23.05 6.48 -11.75
C ASN A 102 -23.98 7.66 -11.39
N SER A 103 -23.42 8.80 -10.95
CA SER A 103 -24.19 10.02 -10.68
C SER A 103 -24.50 10.86 -11.93
N LYS A 104 -24.35 10.30 -13.13
CA LYS A 104 -25.14 10.75 -14.31
C LYS A 104 -26.58 10.26 -14.17
N LYS A 105 -27.29 10.72 -13.13
CA LYS A 105 -28.75 10.69 -13.13
C LYS A 105 -29.21 11.59 -14.28
N VAL A 106 -29.49 10.95 -15.42
CA VAL A 106 -30.14 11.56 -16.57
C VAL A 106 -31.44 12.19 -16.07
N VAL A 107 -31.53 13.52 -16.14
CA VAL A 107 -32.76 14.24 -15.89
C VAL A 107 -33.67 13.98 -17.09
N THR A 108 -34.63 13.07 -16.94
CA THR A 108 -35.72 12.92 -17.89
C THR A 108 -36.73 14.03 -17.62
N PHE A 109 -36.82 14.99 -18.54
CA PHE A 109 -37.92 15.94 -18.58
C PHE A 109 -39.10 15.28 -19.30
N LEU A 110 -40.27 15.30 -18.65
CA LEU A 110 -41.58 14.92 -19.19
C LEU A 110 -42.48 16.16 -19.15
#